data_AF-A0A074LRU7-F1
#
_entry.id   AF-A0A074LRU7-F1
#
_cell.length_a   1.000
_cell.length_b   1.000
_cell.length_c   1.000
_cell.angle_alpha   90.00
_cell.angle_beta   90.00
_cell.angle_gamma   90.00
#
_symmetry.space_group_name_H-M   'P 1'
#
loop_
_entity.id
_entity.type
_entity.pdbx_description
1 polymer ?
#
loop_
_entity_poly.entity_id
_entity_poly.type
_entity_poly.pdbx_seq_one_letter_code
_entity_poly.pdbx_strand_id
1 'polypeptide(L)' 'MARKGTKFNRYFLEVKSEAIRLYLEEGMGYVAVAQRLGLRSKTHVETWVKRHLEGKGFQDERLRAPVKPDEQ' A
#
# COMPACT_ATOMS: atom_id res chain seq x y z
N MET A 1 0.43 -25.76 -7.72
CA MET A 1 -0.80 -25.18 -7.14
C MET A 1 -0.69 -23.67 -7.13
N ALA A 2 -1.27 -22.96 -8.12
CA ALA A 2 -1.32 -21.50 -8.12
C ALA A 2 -2.65 -21.05 -7.49
N ARG A 3 -2.65 -20.71 -6.20
CA ARG A 3 -3.86 -20.20 -5.55
C ARG A 3 -4.01 -18.71 -5.83
N LYS A 4 -4.93 -18.45 -6.76
CA LYS A 4 -5.81 -17.29 -6.92
C LYS A 4 -5.11 -15.93 -6.95
N GLY A 5 -5.11 -15.36 -8.16
CA GLY A 5 -4.54 -14.07 -8.51
C GLY A 5 -4.79 -12.97 -7.48
N THR A 6 -3.71 -12.25 -7.25
CA THR A 6 -3.50 -11.01 -6.50
C THR A 6 -4.36 -9.85 -7.01
N LYS A 7 -5.69 -10.02 -7.09
CA LYS A 7 -6.62 -8.92 -7.37
C LYS A 7 -6.64 -7.87 -6.25
N PHE A 8 -6.22 -8.26 -5.04
CA PHE A 8 -6.02 -7.33 -3.93
C PHE A 8 -4.96 -6.27 -4.20
N ASN A 9 -3.97 -6.53 -5.06
CA ASN A 9 -2.85 -5.60 -5.23
C ASN A 9 -3.23 -4.32 -5.98
N ARG A 10 -4.14 -4.39 -6.96
CA ARG A 10 -4.59 -3.19 -7.71
C ARG A 10 -5.45 -2.28 -6.82
N TYR A 11 -6.47 -2.85 -6.18
CA TYR A 11 -7.34 -2.10 -5.28
C TYR A 11 -6.56 -1.48 -4.11
N PHE A 12 -5.49 -2.14 -3.67
CA PHE A 12 -4.65 -1.65 -2.59
C PHE A 12 -3.76 -0.46 -2.98
N LEU A 13 -3.35 -0.34 -4.24
CA LEU A 13 -2.62 0.83 -4.74
C LEU A 13 -3.53 2.06 -4.81
N GLU A 14 -4.76 1.89 -5.31
CA GLU A 14 -5.75 2.97 -5.36
C GLU A 14 -6.08 3.47 -3.95
N VAL A 15 -6.32 2.56 -3.01
CA VAL A 15 -6.58 2.90 -1.60
C VAL A 15 -5.37 3.59 -0.94
N LYS A 16 -4.14 3.16 -1.25
CA LYS A 16 -2.91 3.83 -0.77
C LYS A 16 -2.80 5.26 -1.27
N SER A 17 -2.97 5.47 -2.58
CA SER A 17 -2.90 6.79 -3.19
C SER A 17 -3.97 7.71 -2.66
N GLU A 18 -5.20 7.22 -2.53
CA GLU A 18 -6.31 7.98 -1.95
C GLU A 18 -6.04 8.35 -0.49
N ALA A 19 -5.46 7.45 0.31
CA ALA A 19 -5.09 7.73 1.70
C ALA A 19 -4.07 8.87 1.81
N ILE A 20 -3.06 8.88 0.95
CA ILE A 20 -2.03 9.92 0.92
C ILE A 20 -2.62 11.24 0.44
N ARG A 21 -3.48 11.19 -0.58
CA ARG A 21 -4.19 12.35 -1.11
C ARG A 21 -5.07 13.01 -0.05
N LEU A 22 -5.87 12.24 0.68
CA LEU A 22 -6.71 12.74 1.79
C LEU A 22 -5.87 13.35 2.93
N TYR A 23 -4.70 12.76 3.21
CA TYR A 23 -3.78 13.31 4.20
C TYR A 23 -3.16 14.64 3.74
N LEU A 24 -2.75 14.75 2.47
CA LEU A 24 -2.06 15.93 1.93
C LEU A 24 -3.02 17.07 1.56
N GLU A 25 -4.17 16.77 0.94
CA GLU A 25 -5.14 17.77 0.48
C GLU A 25 -6.12 18.20 1.58
N GLU A 26 -6.70 17.25 2.33
CA GLU A 26 -7.66 17.56 3.39
C GLU A 26 -7.00 17.73 4.76
N GLY A 27 -5.70 17.42 4.91
CA GLY A 27 -5.02 17.50 6.21
C GLY A 27 -5.56 16.51 7.25
N MET A 28 -6.25 15.45 6.80
CA MET A 28 -6.87 14.48 7.70
C MET A 28 -5.82 13.68 8.48
N GLY A 29 -6.08 13.44 9.77
CA GLY A 29 -5.26 12.52 10.56
C GLY A 29 -5.40 11.05 10.12
N TYR A 30 -4.39 10.22 10.42
CA TYR A 30 -4.34 8.81 10.01
C TYR A 30 -5.59 7.99 10.37
N VAL A 31 -6.21 8.30 11.50
CA VAL A 31 -7.43 7.62 11.98
C VAL A 31 -8.66 8.01 11.16
N ALA A 32 -8.77 9.29 10.77
CA ALA A 32 -9.87 9.77 9.94
C ALA A 32 -9.79 9.19 8.53
N VAL A 33 -8.58 9.21 7.95
CA VAL A 33 -8.30 8.60 6.64
C VAL A 33 -8.60 7.09 6.66
N ALA A 34 -8.18 6.38 7.70
CA ALA A 34 -8.45 4.94 7.82
C ALA A 34 -9.95 4.65 7.89
N GLN A 35 -10.71 5.40 8.68
CA GLN A 35 -12.17 5.25 8.76
C GLN A 35 -12.86 5.57 7.43
N ARG A 36 -12.43 6.64 6.75
CA ARG A 36 -12.97 7.04 5.44
C ARG A 36 -12.80 5.97 4.38
N LEU A 37 -11.66 5.29 4.40
CA LEU A 37 -11.32 4.20 3.47
C LEU A 37 -11.78 2.82 3.95
N GLY A 38 -12.46 2.72 5.11
CA GLY A 38 -12.89 1.44 5.68
C GLY A 38 -11.73 0.54 6.13
N LEU A 39 -10.56 1.12 6.40
CA LEU A 39 -9.37 0.40 6.84
C LEU A 39 -9.44 0.16 8.36
N ARG A 40 -9.25 -1.09 8.77
CA ARG A 40 -9.12 -1.44 10.19
C ARG A 40 -7.83 -0.94 10.84
N SER A 41 -6.77 -0.71 10.06
CA SER A 41 -5.44 -0.43 10.59
C SER A 41 -4.93 0.96 10.16
N LYS A 42 -5.00 1.92 11.09
CA LYS A 42 -4.38 3.25 10.94
C LYS A 42 -2.87 3.19 10.68
N THR A 43 -2.20 2.15 11.19
CA THR A 43 -0.77 1.91 11.02
C THR A 43 -0.38 1.72 9.55
N HIS A 44 -1.28 1.14 8.75
CA HIS A 44 -1.05 1.02 7.32
C HIS A 44 -1.02 2.40 6.65
N VAL A 45 -2.01 3.25 6.95
CA VAL A 45 -2.07 4.63 6.46
C VAL A 45 -0.81 5.40 6.86
N GLU A 46 -0.40 5.31 8.13
CA GLU A 46 0.83 5.96 8.62
C GLU A 46 2.07 5.50 7.83
N THR A 47 2.22 4.19 7.61
CA THR A 47 3.35 3.64 6.84
C THR A 47 3.33 4.12 5.39
N TRP A 48 2.15 4.25 4.78
CA TRP A 48 2.04 4.71 3.39
C TRP A 48 2.39 6.19 3.26
N VAL A 49 1.86 7.03 4.15
CA VAL A 49 2.19 8.46 4.17
C VAL A 49 3.69 8.65 4.44
N LYS A 50 4.26 7.95 5.42
CA LYS A 50 5.71 8.00 5.70
C LYS A 50 6.55 7.61 4.48
N ARG A 51 6.24 6.48 3.83
CA ARG A 51 6.96 6.04 2.62
C ARG A 51 6.84 7.04 1.48
N HIS A 52 5.66 7.65 1.31
CA HIS A 52 5.45 8.70 0.32
C HIS A 52 6.34 9.92 0.59
N LEU A 53 6.36 10.40 1.84
CA LEU A 53 7.16 11.55 2.27
C LEU A 53 8.66 11.27 2.20
N GLU A 54 9.09 10.04 2.46
CA GLU A 54 10.49 9.61 2.31
C GLU A 54 10.91 9.45 0.83
N GLY A 55 10.01 9.60 -0.14
CA GLY A 55 10.29 9.32 -1.55
C GLY A 55 10.60 7.85 -1.84
N LYS A 56 10.42 6.97 -0.86
CA LYS A 56 10.56 5.52 -1.01
C LYS A 56 9.29 5.00 -1.65
N GLY A 57 9.34 4.79 -2.97
CA GLY A 57 8.23 4.22 -3.72
C GLY A 57 7.67 2.96 -3.05
N PHE A 58 6.36 2.71 -3.20
CA PHE A 58 5.63 1.62 -2.55
C PHE A 58 6.01 0.20 -3.01
N GLN A 59 7.19 0.02 -3.59
CA GLN A 59 7.67 -1.28 -4.04
C GLN A 59 7.61 -2.25 -2.86
N ASP A 60 6.67 -3.16 -3.04
CA ASP A 60 6.24 -4.15 -2.08
C ASP A 60 7.41 -5.11 -1.90
N GLU A 61 7.99 -5.14 -0.70
CA GLU A 61 9.09 -6.04 -0.32
C GLU A 61 8.68 -7.53 -0.40
N ARG A 62 7.45 -7.86 -0.86
CA ARG A 62 7.05 -9.25 -1.17
C ARG A 62 7.72 -9.83 -2.41
N LEU A 63 8.50 -9.05 -3.16
CA LEU A 63 9.37 -9.56 -4.23
C LEU A 63 10.77 -9.96 -3.76
N ARG A 64 11.03 -10.12 -2.46
CA ARG A 64 12.22 -10.86 -2.02
C ARG A 64 11.96 -12.37 -1.99
N ALA A 65 11.77 -12.93 -3.18
CA ALA A 65 12.39 -14.20 -3.50
C ALA A 65 13.18 -13.96 -4.79
N PRO A 66 14.52 -14.16 -4.81
CA PRO A 66 15.19 -14.35 -6.08
C PRO A 66 14.63 -15.65 -6.66
N VAL A 67 13.63 -15.56 -7.54
CA VAL A 67 13.37 -16.66 -8.47
C VAL A 67 14.64 -16.72 -9.31
N LYS A 68 15.49 -17.70 -8.98
CA LYS A 68 16.61 -18.10 -9.81
C LYS A 68 16.07 -18.28 -11.24
N PRO A 69 16.82 -17.87 -12.28
CA PRO A 69 16.47 -18.29 -13.63
C PRO A 69 16.50 -19.83 -13.63
N ASP A 70 15.33 -20.43 -13.89
CA ASP A 70 15.23 -21.87 -14.10
C ASP A 70 15.67 -22.12 -15.54
N GLU A 71 16.86 -22.72 -15.68
CA GLU A 71 17.37 -23.30 -16.92
C GLU A 71 16.48 -24.50 -17.33
N GLN A 72 15.86 -24.40 -18.51
CA GLN A 72 15.57 -25.51 -19.43
C GLN A 72 15.54 -24.97 -20.86
#